data_AF-A0A086LY63-F1
#
_entry.id   AF-A0A086LY63-F1
#
_cell.length_a   1.000
_cell.length_b   1.000
_cell.length_c   1.000
_cell.angle_alpha   90.00
_cell.angle_beta   90.00
_cell.angle_gamma   90.00
#
_symmetry.space_group_name_H-M   'P 1'
#
loop_
_entity.id
_entity.type
_entity.pdbx_description
1 polymer ?
#
loop_
_entity_poly.entity_id
_entity_poly.type
_entity_poly.pdbx_seq_one_letter_code
_entity_poly.pdbx_strand_id
1 'polypeptide(L)'
;DSRATLIHSDGGLTRLSKDHKPNQPTEASRIEKAGGSVETFDVPRVDGVLALSRAFGDSDFKMNPNLPPEEQKVIAVPDVRQFYALSSDLLLLACDGVYEPSGMDWAYVRDLTVAEMQRSKGDLEEVAARVMDYAYDMNSQDNISVMLVAFHNQEVEHPTAVYKVVSGQGVVLSETRRPSDAEDDSVEGDTVSLF
;
A
#
# COMPACT_ATOMS: atom_id res chain seq x y z
N ASP A 1 0.86 3.31 -7.20
CA ASP A 1 -0.06 4.37 -6.66
C ASP A 1 -0.87 3.83 -5.50
N SER A 2 -0.15 3.50 -4.42
CA SER A 2 -0.69 2.86 -3.24
C SER A 2 -1.69 3.75 -2.48
N ARG A 3 -2.54 3.10 -1.70
CA ARG A 3 -3.67 3.72 -1.02
C ARG A 3 -3.71 3.36 0.46
N ALA A 4 -4.26 4.27 1.26
CA ALA A 4 -4.53 4.06 2.66
C ALA A 4 -5.99 4.45 2.98
N THR A 5 -6.67 3.61 3.74
CA THR A 5 -8.11 3.75 4.06
C THR A 5 -8.32 3.49 5.55
N LEU A 6 -9.03 4.39 6.23
CA LEU A 6 -9.64 4.08 7.53
C LEU A 6 -11.05 3.53 7.29
N ILE A 7 -11.34 2.36 7.84
CA ILE A 7 -12.66 1.74 7.84
C ILE A 7 -13.25 1.91 9.24
N HIS A 8 -14.42 2.52 9.31
CA HIS A 8 -15.09 2.84 10.56
C HIS A 8 -15.95 1.67 11.05
N SER A 9 -16.16 1.59 12.36
CA SER A 9 -16.96 0.51 12.97
C SER A 9 -18.43 0.50 12.55
N ASP A 10 -18.96 1.63 12.08
CA ASP A 10 -20.31 1.74 11.51
C ASP A 10 -20.39 1.32 10.03
N GLY A 11 -19.27 0.87 9.46
CA GLY A 11 -19.12 0.49 8.07
C GLY A 11 -18.77 1.67 7.15
N GLY A 12 -18.61 2.90 7.64
CA GLY A 12 -18.10 4.01 6.83
C GLY A 12 -16.63 3.83 6.43
N LEU A 13 -16.13 4.70 5.54
CA LEU A 13 -14.69 4.80 5.26
C LEU A 13 -14.21 6.23 5.07
N THR A 14 -12.94 6.46 5.40
CA THR A 14 -12.20 7.67 5.06
C THR A 14 -11.00 7.31 4.17
N ARG A 15 -10.93 7.93 2.99
CA ARG A 15 -9.78 7.80 2.08
C ARG A 15 -8.66 8.73 2.55
N LEU A 16 -7.50 8.17 2.87
CA LEU A 16 -6.40 8.93 3.46
C LEU A 16 -5.41 9.47 2.41
N SER A 17 -5.45 8.93 1.20
CA SER A 17 -4.57 9.33 0.10
C SER A 17 -5.34 9.59 -1.19
N LYS A 18 -4.65 10.21 -2.14
CA LYS A 18 -5.10 10.41 -3.51
C LYS A 18 -3.98 10.01 -4.45
N ASP A 19 -4.27 9.18 -5.44
CA ASP A 19 -3.29 8.78 -6.44
C ASP A 19 -2.67 9.99 -7.15
N HIS A 20 -1.40 9.88 -7.49
CA HIS A 20 -0.66 10.85 -8.30
C HIS A 20 -0.49 10.32 -9.72
N LYS A 21 -1.49 10.62 -10.57
CA LYS A 21 -1.53 10.21 -11.97
C LYS A 21 -1.04 11.33 -12.88
N PRO A 22 -0.24 11.05 -13.93
CA PRO A 22 0.31 12.07 -14.83
C PRO A 22 -0.72 13.03 -15.45
N ASN A 23 -1.93 12.55 -15.75
CA ASN A 23 -3.00 13.36 -16.35
C ASN A 23 -3.76 14.26 -15.38
N GLN A 24 -3.43 14.25 -14.08
CA GLN A 24 -4.05 15.17 -13.13
C GLN A 24 -3.53 16.60 -13.36
N PRO A 25 -4.38 17.64 -13.30
CA PRO A 25 -3.98 19.00 -13.70
C PRO A 25 -2.71 19.53 -13.01
N THR A 26 -2.55 19.29 -11.71
CA THR A 26 -1.36 19.73 -10.96
C THR A 26 -0.10 18.95 -11.35
N GLU A 27 -0.25 17.69 -11.72
CA GLU A 27 0.86 16.82 -12.12
C GLU A 27 1.27 17.10 -13.57
N ALA A 28 0.31 17.15 -14.49
CA ALA A 28 0.51 17.47 -15.90
C ALA A 28 1.19 18.83 -16.08
N SER A 29 0.72 19.87 -15.37
CA SER A 29 1.31 21.20 -15.44
C SER A 29 2.79 21.21 -15.01
N ARG A 30 3.15 20.45 -13.95
CA ARG A 30 4.55 20.32 -13.53
C ARG A 30 5.37 19.54 -14.57
N ILE A 31 4.85 18.44 -15.09
CA ILE A 31 5.52 17.62 -16.11
C ILE A 31 5.84 18.47 -17.35
N GLU A 32 4.87 19.23 -17.86
CA GLU A 32 5.04 20.13 -19.01
C GLU A 32 6.06 21.24 -18.71
N LYS A 33 5.99 21.88 -17.53
CA LYS A 33 6.97 22.90 -17.09
C LYS A 33 8.40 22.32 -17.03
N ALA A 34 8.53 21.05 -16.66
CA ALA A 34 9.80 20.33 -16.62
C ALA A 34 10.31 19.86 -17.99
N GLY A 35 9.56 20.15 -19.07
CA GLY A 35 9.90 19.79 -20.45
C GLY A 35 9.52 18.37 -20.85
N GLY A 36 8.62 17.71 -20.11
CA GLY A 36 8.05 16.40 -20.45
C GLY A 36 6.69 16.49 -21.13
N SER A 37 6.14 15.33 -21.47
CA SER A 37 4.78 15.14 -22.02
C SER A 37 3.96 14.18 -21.15
N VAL A 38 2.63 14.24 -21.30
CA VAL A 38 1.71 13.23 -20.79
C VAL A 38 1.03 12.57 -21.98
N GLU A 39 1.37 11.31 -22.23
CA GLU A 39 0.89 10.53 -23.37
C GLU A 39 0.03 9.36 -22.90
N THR A 40 -1.09 9.11 -23.57
CA THR A 40 -2.00 8.02 -23.23
C THR A 40 -1.86 6.89 -24.22
N PHE A 41 -1.40 5.73 -23.74
CA PHE A 41 -1.42 4.48 -24.50
C PHE A 41 -2.51 3.57 -23.91
N ASP A 42 -2.14 2.69 -23.00
CA ASP A 42 -3.02 1.95 -22.09
C ASP A 42 -3.52 2.84 -20.95
N VAL A 43 -2.60 3.59 -20.33
CA VAL A 43 -2.86 4.58 -19.28
C VAL A 43 -2.07 5.87 -19.56
N PRO A 44 -2.40 6.99 -18.92
CA PRO A 44 -1.59 8.21 -19.00
C PRO A 44 -0.20 8.01 -18.41
N ARG A 45 0.84 8.33 -19.17
CA ARG A 45 2.24 8.12 -18.82
C ARG A 45 3.09 9.38 -19.05
N VAL A 46 4.05 9.62 -18.16
CA VAL A 46 5.10 10.65 -18.31
C VAL A 46 6.04 10.24 -19.42
N ASP A 47 6.16 11.07 -20.46
CA ASP A 47 6.94 10.81 -21.68
C ASP A 47 6.61 9.46 -22.34
N GLY A 48 5.37 8.98 -22.16
CA GLY A 48 4.94 7.68 -22.65
C GLY A 48 5.51 6.47 -21.90
N VAL A 49 6.26 6.67 -20.81
CA VAL A 49 6.96 5.60 -20.09
C VAL A 49 6.32 5.33 -18.71
N LEU A 50 6.34 6.31 -17.80
CA LEU A 50 5.96 6.09 -16.39
C LEU A 50 4.49 6.41 -16.12
N ALA A 51 3.73 5.45 -15.58
CA ALA A 51 2.32 5.63 -15.22
C ALA A 51 2.08 6.42 -13.91
N LEU A 52 3.16 6.76 -13.19
CA LEU A 52 3.13 7.56 -11.96
C LEU A 52 3.79 8.91 -12.19
N SER A 53 3.26 9.96 -11.56
CA SER A 53 3.88 11.29 -11.58
C SER A 53 4.73 11.59 -10.35
N ARG A 54 4.63 10.77 -9.30
CA ARG A 54 5.42 10.90 -8.07
C ARG A 54 5.90 9.54 -7.60
N ALA A 55 7.21 9.45 -7.31
CA ALA A 55 7.88 8.24 -6.85
C ALA A 55 9.26 8.56 -6.25
N PHE A 56 9.74 7.68 -5.37
CA PHE A 56 11.17 7.61 -5.04
C PHE A 56 11.92 6.94 -6.20
N GLY A 57 13.25 7.13 -6.30
CA GLY A 57 14.01 6.60 -7.44
C GLY A 57 13.78 7.41 -8.72
N ASP A 58 13.59 6.75 -9.87
CA ASP A 58 13.34 7.35 -11.19
C ASP A 58 14.27 8.51 -11.54
N SER A 59 15.59 8.29 -11.39
CA SER A 59 16.61 9.32 -11.59
C SER A 59 16.50 9.99 -12.96
N ASP A 60 16.18 9.20 -13.99
CA ASP A 60 16.16 9.66 -15.37
C ASP A 60 15.07 10.72 -15.63
N PHE A 61 14.04 10.76 -14.78
CA PHE A 61 12.95 11.73 -14.85
C PHE A 61 13.20 12.97 -13.96
N LYS A 62 14.37 13.03 -13.31
CA LYS A 62 14.76 14.03 -12.32
C LYS A 62 16.06 14.77 -12.69
N MET A 63 16.44 14.72 -13.95
CA MET A 63 17.71 15.26 -14.45
C MET A 63 17.60 16.66 -15.06
N ASN A 64 16.48 17.39 -14.90
CA ASN A 64 16.41 18.76 -15.42
C ASN A 64 17.33 19.67 -14.57
N PRO A 65 18.45 20.19 -15.11
CA PRO A 65 19.45 20.90 -14.31
C PRO A 65 19.01 22.32 -13.94
N ASN A 66 17.93 22.81 -14.56
CA ASN A 66 17.42 24.17 -14.36
C ASN A 66 16.28 24.22 -13.33
N LEU A 67 15.87 23.08 -12.78
CA LEU A 67 14.75 22.98 -11.85
C LEU A 67 15.16 22.32 -10.54
N PRO A 68 14.60 22.75 -9.40
CA PRO A 68 14.81 22.06 -8.13
C PRO A 68 14.12 20.67 -8.12
N PRO A 69 14.45 19.79 -7.15
CA PRO A 69 13.91 18.43 -7.07
C PRO A 69 12.38 18.35 -7.05
N GLU A 70 11.71 19.32 -6.44
CA GLU A 70 10.24 19.42 -6.34
C GLU A 70 9.53 19.88 -7.62
N GLU A 71 10.28 20.31 -8.64
CA GLU A 71 9.74 20.77 -9.93
C GLU A 71 10.12 19.86 -11.10
N GLN A 72 10.71 18.68 -10.84
CA GLN A 72 11.04 17.69 -11.87
C GLN A 72 9.79 17.04 -12.49
N LYS A 73 9.94 16.30 -13.61
CA LYS A 73 8.82 15.58 -14.26
C LYS A 73 8.18 14.61 -13.27
N VAL A 74 9.01 13.78 -12.64
CA VAL A 74 8.63 12.92 -11.52
C VAL A 74 9.28 13.46 -10.25
N ILE A 75 8.52 13.59 -9.17
CA ILE A 75 9.01 14.16 -7.90
C ILE A 75 8.84 13.18 -6.74
N ALA A 76 9.67 13.32 -5.71
CA ALA A 76 9.58 12.57 -4.46
C ALA A 76 8.89 13.37 -3.33
N VAL A 77 8.12 14.40 -3.69
CA VAL A 77 7.40 15.25 -2.72
C VAL A 77 6.06 14.59 -2.38
N PRO A 78 5.84 14.18 -1.11
CA PRO A 78 4.59 13.54 -0.71
C PRO A 78 3.46 14.56 -0.50
N ASP A 79 2.22 14.12 -0.68
CA ASP A 79 1.08 14.78 -0.07
C ASP A 79 0.98 14.32 1.39
N VAL A 80 1.02 15.27 2.33
CA VAL A 80 0.91 14.97 3.77
C VAL A 80 -0.43 15.48 4.30
N ARG A 81 -1.23 14.56 4.85
CA ARG A 81 -2.54 14.84 5.45
C ARG A 81 -2.61 14.18 6.82
N GLN A 82 -3.39 14.75 7.72
CA GLN A 82 -3.61 14.22 9.06
C GLN A 82 -5.10 13.92 9.25
N PHE A 83 -5.36 12.80 9.91
CA PHE A 83 -6.69 12.31 10.23
C PHE A 83 -6.66 11.77 11.66
N TYR A 84 -7.80 11.76 12.34
CA TYR A 84 -7.95 11.02 13.59
C TYR A 84 -8.50 9.63 13.29
N ALA A 85 -8.11 8.65 14.09
CA ALA A 85 -8.69 7.31 14.11
C ALA A 85 -9.27 7.05 15.51
N LEU A 86 -10.40 6.35 15.56
CA LEU A 86 -10.96 5.84 16.80
C LEU A 86 -10.34 4.47 17.11
N SER A 87 -10.38 4.05 18.38
CA SER A 87 -9.92 2.72 18.79
C SER A 87 -10.69 1.57 18.12
N SER A 88 -11.87 1.86 17.58
CA SER A 88 -12.75 0.92 16.88
C SER A 88 -12.57 0.93 15.35
N ASP A 89 -11.71 1.79 14.82
CA ASP A 89 -11.43 1.84 13.38
C ASP A 89 -10.43 0.74 12.97
N LEU A 90 -10.37 0.48 11.68
CA LEU A 90 -9.36 -0.39 11.05
C LEU A 90 -8.63 0.40 9.97
N LEU A 91 -7.30 0.40 10.02
CA LEU A 91 -6.47 1.04 8.99
C LEU A 91 -6.01 -0.03 8.00
N LEU A 92 -6.29 0.19 6.72
CA LEU A 92 -5.86 -0.65 5.59
C LEU A 92 -4.91 0.15 4.69
N LEU A 93 -3.72 -0.39 4.45
CA LEU A 93 -2.80 0.07 3.41
C LEU A 93 -2.70 -1.00 2.33
N ALA A 94 -2.72 -0.60 1.06
CA ALA A 94 -2.64 -1.52 -0.05
C ALA A 94 -1.96 -0.89 -1.28
N CYS A 95 -1.27 -1.72 -2.09
CA CYS A 95 -0.78 -1.30 -3.39
C CYS A 95 -1.91 -1.19 -4.43
N ASP A 96 -1.57 -0.64 -5.60
CA ASP A 96 -2.39 -0.58 -6.81
C ASP A 96 -2.92 -1.95 -7.24
N GLY A 97 -2.13 -3.02 -7.13
CA GLY A 97 -2.58 -4.37 -7.49
C GLY A 97 -3.87 -4.83 -6.79
N VAL A 98 -4.24 -4.28 -5.63
CA VAL A 98 -5.54 -4.55 -4.97
C VAL A 98 -6.71 -3.86 -5.69
N TYR A 99 -6.46 -2.71 -6.30
CA TYR A 99 -7.48 -1.84 -6.90
C TYR A 99 -7.44 -1.81 -8.45
N GLU A 100 -6.49 -2.53 -9.06
CA GLU A 100 -6.41 -2.69 -10.51
C GLU A 100 -7.65 -3.35 -11.13
N PRO A 101 -8.21 -4.43 -10.56
CA PRO A 101 -9.37 -5.06 -11.14
C PRO A 101 -10.55 -4.11 -11.30
N SER A 102 -11.17 -4.11 -12.48
CA SER A 102 -12.32 -3.27 -12.77
C SER A 102 -13.50 -3.62 -11.86
N GLY A 103 -13.76 -2.75 -10.88
CA GLY A 103 -14.82 -2.92 -9.88
C GLY A 103 -14.31 -2.97 -8.43
N MET A 104 -13.01 -3.21 -8.22
CA MET A 104 -12.38 -3.15 -6.90
C MET A 104 -12.01 -1.72 -6.51
N ASP A 105 -13.02 -0.89 -6.34
CA ASP A 105 -12.82 0.47 -5.82
C ASP A 105 -12.71 0.51 -4.29
N TRP A 106 -12.56 1.71 -3.75
CA TRP A 106 -12.47 1.96 -2.30
C TRP A 106 -13.67 1.38 -1.54
N ALA A 107 -14.88 1.47 -2.10
CA ALA A 107 -16.09 1.01 -1.44
C ALA A 107 -16.16 -0.51 -1.45
N TYR A 108 -15.83 -1.15 -2.58
CA TYR A 108 -15.79 -2.61 -2.69
C TYR A 108 -14.77 -3.22 -1.74
N VAL A 109 -13.55 -2.68 -1.66
CA VAL A 109 -12.52 -3.17 -0.72
C VAL A 109 -12.97 -3.00 0.73
N ARG A 110 -13.66 -1.90 1.06
CA ARG A 110 -14.28 -1.73 2.38
C ARG A 110 -15.36 -2.78 2.63
N ASP A 111 -16.27 -2.98 1.68
CA ASP A 111 -17.38 -3.93 1.83
C ASP A 111 -16.88 -5.37 2.02
N LEU A 112 -15.85 -5.75 1.25
CA LEU A 112 -15.15 -7.01 1.40
C LEU A 112 -14.52 -7.14 2.80
N THR A 113 -13.74 -6.13 3.21
CA THR A 113 -13.09 -6.13 4.54
C THR A 113 -14.11 -6.28 5.67
N VAL A 114 -15.23 -5.54 5.63
CA VAL A 114 -16.30 -5.62 6.63
C VAL A 114 -16.95 -7.00 6.63
N ALA A 115 -17.25 -7.57 5.46
CA ALA A 115 -17.86 -8.89 5.34
C ALA A 115 -16.93 -10.01 5.86
N GLU A 116 -15.64 -9.95 5.53
CA GLU A 116 -14.67 -10.95 6.00
C GLU A 116 -14.39 -10.81 7.49
N MET A 117 -14.32 -9.59 8.04
CA MET A 117 -14.21 -9.37 9.49
C MET A 117 -15.36 -10.04 10.26
N GLN A 118 -16.59 -10.00 9.72
CA GLN A 118 -17.73 -10.71 10.32
C GLN A 118 -17.60 -12.23 10.17
N ARG A 119 -17.19 -12.71 8.99
CA ARG A 119 -17.10 -14.15 8.68
C ARG A 119 -15.98 -14.86 9.45
N SER A 120 -14.81 -14.25 9.51
CA SER A 120 -13.62 -14.79 10.20
C SER A 120 -13.65 -14.56 11.70
N LYS A 121 -14.69 -13.89 12.22
CA LYS A 121 -14.81 -13.48 13.64
C LYS A 121 -13.66 -12.56 14.08
N GLY A 122 -13.20 -11.70 13.18
CA GLY A 122 -12.17 -10.69 13.45
C GLY A 122 -10.73 -11.16 13.30
N ASP A 123 -10.47 -12.30 12.64
CA ASP A 123 -9.10 -12.72 12.28
C ASP A 123 -8.55 -11.80 11.18
N LEU A 124 -7.58 -10.95 11.53
CA LEU A 124 -7.02 -9.94 10.63
C LEU A 124 -6.20 -10.58 9.49
N GLU A 125 -5.49 -11.67 9.78
CA GLU A 125 -4.64 -12.30 8.78
C GLU A 125 -5.47 -13.06 7.74
N GLU A 126 -6.58 -13.68 8.14
CA GLU A 126 -7.55 -14.21 7.18
C GLU A 126 -8.14 -13.09 6.32
N VAL A 127 -8.56 -11.97 6.91
CA VAL A 127 -9.14 -10.85 6.16
C VAL A 127 -8.16 -10.28 5.13
N ALA A 128 -6.89 -10.07 5.53
CA ALA A 128 -5.85 -9.61 4.61
C ALA A 128 -5.63 -10.60 3.46
N ALA A 129 -5.53 -11.90 3.77
CA ALA A 129 -5.39 -12.96 2.77
C ALA A 129 -6.58 -12.99 1.80
N ARG A 130 -7.81 -12.86 2.29
CA ARG A 130 -9.01 -12.79 1.46
C ARG A 130 -8.98 -11.59 0.52
N VAL A 131 -8.67 -10.39 1.01
CA VAL A 131 -8.58 -9.20 0.14
C VAL A 131 -7.59 -9.43 -1.00
N MET A 132 -6.44 -10.07 -0.71
CA MET A 132 -5.45 -10.42 -1.72
C MET A 132 -5.99 -11.44 -2.73
N ASP A 133 -6.62 -12.53 -2.25
CA ASP A 133 -7.21 -13.57 -3.10
C ASP A 133 -8.32 -13.00 -4.00
N TYR A 134 -9.19 -12.12 -3.48
CA TYR A 134 -10.25 -11.49 -4.28
C TYR A 134 -9.69 -10.61 -5.41
N ALA A 135 -8.62 -9.85 -5.15
CA ALA A 135 -7.96 -9.07 -6.19
C ALA A 135 -7.30 -9.97 -7.24
N TYR A 136 -6.66 -11.05 -6.81
CA TYR A 136 -6.10 -12.06 -7.70
C TYR A 136 -7.17 -12.75 -8.57
N ASP A 137 -8.27 -13.22 -7.95
CA ASP A 137 -9.39 -13.89 -8.62
C ASP A 137 -10.14 -12.97 -9.58
N MET A 138 -10.18 -11.66 -9.29
CA MET A 138 -10.65 -10.64 -10.23
C MET A 138 -9.60 -10.23 -11.27
N ASN A 139 -8.57 -11.06 -11.44
CA ASN A 139 -7.60 -11.00 -12.52
C ASN A 139 -6.68 -9.77 -12.45
N SER A 140 -6.33 -9.31 -11.24
CA SER A 140 -5.21 -8.39 -11.05
C SER A 140 -3.94 -8.96 -11.70
N GLN A 141 -3.18 -8.13 -12.41
CA GLN A 141 -1.97 -8.55 -13.11
C GLN A 141 -0.69 -8.05 -12.43
N ASP A 142 -0.84 -7.38 -11.29
CA ASP A 142 0.26 -6.79 -10.54
C ASP A 142 0.54 -7.55 -9.24
N ASN A 143 1.64 -7.19 -8.57
CA ASN A 143 1.92 -7.62 -7.22
C ASN A 143 0.84 -7.09 -6.27
N ILE A 144 0.40 -7.94 -5.35
CA ILE A 144 -0.67 -7.63 -4.41
C ILE A 144 -0.11 -7.62 -3.00
N SER A 145 -0.29 -6.52 -2.28
CA SER A 145 0.19 -6.33 -0.92
C SER A 145 -0.82 -5.55 -0.12
N VAL A 146 -1.12 -6.03 1.09
CA VAL A 146 -2.06 -5.44 2.04
C VAL A 146 -1.44 -5.43 3.43
N MET A 147 -1.68 -4.38 4.19
CA MET A 147 -1.39 -4.28 5.61
C MET A 147 -2.63 -3.79 6.35
N LEU A 148 -3.05 -4.52 7.38
CA LEU A 148 -4.15 -4.14 8.27
C LEU A 148 -3.61 -3.79 9.64
N VAL A 149 -4.13 -2.73 10.24
CA VAL A 149 -3.81 -2.30 11.61
C VAL A 149 -5.11 -2.11 12.37
N ALA A 150 -5.23 -2.81 13.50
CA ALA A 150 -6.29 -2.60 14.48
C ALA A 150 -5.74 -1.79 15.66
N PHE A 151 -6.59 -1.00 16.29
CA PHE A 151 -6.23 -0.17 17.44
C PHE A 151 -6.74 -0.80 18.73
N HIS A 152 -6.01 -0.59 19.83
CA HIS A 152 -6.38 -1.07 21.16
C HIS A 152 -6.53 0.11 22.12
N ASN A 153 -7.47 0.01 23.06
CA ASN A 153 -7.68 1.03 24.10
C ASN A 153 -6.60 1.02 25.18
N GLN A 154 -5.89 -0.10 25.32
CA GLN A 154 -4.84 -0.30 26.29
C GLN A 154 -3.61 -0.88 25.59
N GLU A 155 -2.46 -0.70 26.22
CA GLU A 155 -1.20 -1.26 25.75
C GLU A 155 -1.25 -2.79 25.73
N VAL A 156 -0.59 -3.39 24.74
CA VAL A 156 -0.51 -4.85 24.61
C VAL A 156 0.43 -5.39 25.68
N GLU A 157 -0.09 -6.19 26.61
CA GLU A 157 0.67 -6.70 27.77
C GLU A 157 1.88 -7.57 27.37
N HIS A 158 1.74 -8.34 26.28
CA HIS A 158 2.73 -9.31 25.82
C HIS A 158 2.96 -9.13 24.31
N PRO A 159 3.76 -8.14 23.90
CA PRO A 159 4.07 -7.92 22.49
C PRO A 159 4.75 -9.17 21.91
N THR A 160 4.38 -9.54 20.68
CA THR A 160 5.00 -10.65 19.97
C THR A 160 5.15 -10.31 18.50
N ALA A 161 6.19 -10.88 17.87
CA ALA A 161 6.33 -10.90 16.43
C ALA A 161 6.16 -12.35 15.96
N VAL A 162 5.03 -12.62 15.30
CA VAL A 162 4.66 -13.95 14.82
C VAL A 162 4.63 -13.94 13.30
N TYR A 163 5.35 -14.87 12.69
CA TYR A 163 5.25 -15.15 11.26
C TYR A 163 4.50 -16.46 11.06
N LYS A 164 3.31 -16.39 10.47
CA LYS A 164 2.48 -17.55 10.14
C LYS A 164 2.23 -17.62 8.63
N VAL A 165 2.19 -18.83 8.09
CA VAL A 165 1.67 -19.08 6.74
C VAL A 165 0.21 -19.48 6.90
N VAL A 166 -0.68 -18.74 6.25
CA VAL A 166 -2.13 -19.00 6.27
C VAL A 166 -2.57 -19.31 4.84
N SER A 167 -3.40 -20.34 4.68
CA SER A 167 -4.03 -20.62 3.38
C SER A 167 -5.10 -19.57 3.06
N GLY A 168 -5.48 -19.43 1.80
CA GLY A 168 -6.65 -18.63 1.39
C GLY A 168 -7.99 -19.10 1.99
N GLN A 169 -8.00 -20.14 2.84
CA GLN A 169 -9.16 -20.60 3.61
C GLN A 169 -9.05 -20.30 5.11
N GLY A 170 -8.07 -19.50 5.54
CA GLY A 170 -7.85 -19.18 6.95
C GLY A 170 -7.14 -20.29 7.75
N VAL A 171 -6.61 -21.33 7.09
CA VAL A 171 -5.94 -22.45 7.77
C VAL A 171 -4.46 -22.13 7.96
N VAL A 172 -3.98 -22.13 9.20
CA VAL A 172 -2.55 -21.99 9.51
C VAL A 172 -1.78 -23.23 9.05
N LEU A 173 -0.84 -23.05 8.13
CA LEU A 173 0.00 -24.09 7.56
C LEU A 173 1.36 -24.19 8.28
N SER A 174 1.88 -23.08 8.80
CA SER A 174 3.08 -23.05 9.63
C SER A 174 3.12 -21.78 10.49
N GLU A 175 3.87 -21.81 11.59
CA GLU A 175 4.02 -20.67 12.51
C GLU A 175 5.42 -20.66 13.15
N THR A 176 6.06 -19.49 13.13
CA THR A 176 7.33 -19.21 13.80
C THR A 176 7.14 -17.98 14.69
N ARG A 177 7.51 -18.10 15.97
CA ARG A 177 7.45 -17.00 16.95
C ARG A 177 8.85 -16.50 17.26
N ARG A 178 9.04 -15.18 17.23
CA ARG A 178 10.20 -14.54 17.86
C ARG A 178 9.74 -13.82 19.13
N PRO A 179 10.33 -14.10 20.30
CA PRO A 179 10.17 -13.22 21.46
C PRO A 179 10.62 -11.81 21.05
N SER A 180 9.85 -10.78 21.40
CA SER A 180 10.34 -9.40 21.30
C SER A 180 11.37 -9.18 22.41
N ASP A 181 12.60 -8.85 22.03
CA ASP A 181 13.73 -8.46 22.88
C ASP A 181 14.32 -9.52 23.82
N ALA A 182 14.96 -10.54 23.23
CA ALA A 182 16.13 -11.16 23.86
C ALA A 182 17.38 -10.62 23.13
N GLU A 183 18.31 -10.03 23.90
CA GLU A 183 19.59 -9.46 23.48
C GLU A 183 20.25 -10.25 22.35
N ASP A 184 20.28 -9.68 21.14
CA ASP A 184 21.04 -10.21 20.00
C ASP A 184 22.50 -9.74 20.11
N ASP A 185 23.26 -10.39 20.99
CA ASP A 185 24.71 -10.22 21.11
C ASP A 185 25.48 -11.34 20.38
N SER A 186 24.93 -11.82 19.25
CA SER A 186 25.64 -12.78 18.39
C SER A 186 25.36 -12.58 16.90
N VAL A 187 25.82 -11.45 16.35
CA VAL A 187 26.12 -11.37 14.92
C VAL A 187 27.53 -11.92 14.69
N GLU A 188 27.66 -13.24 14.63
CA GLU A 188 28.82 -13.88 14.00
C GLU A 188 28.42 -14.35 12.60
N GLY A 189 28.90 -13.59 11.61
CA GLY A 189 29.32 -14.03 10.28
C GLY A 189 28.39 -14.93 9.47
N ASP A 190 27.75 -14.35 8.45
CA ASP A 190 27.78 -14.96 7.11
C ASP A 190 27.81 -13.86 6.04
N THR A 191 29.03 -13.50 5.65
CA THR A 191 29.32 -12.82 4.40
C THR A 191 28.89 -13.69 3.22
N VAL A 192 27.79 -13.35 2.57
CA VAL A 192 27.47 -13.90 1.25
C VAL A 192 28.25 -13.11 0.20
N SER A 193 29.32 -13.74 -0.29
CA SER A 193 30.06 -13.32 -1.48
C SER A 193 29.19 -13.46 -2.72
N LEU A 194 28.89 -12.37 -3.41
CA LEU A 194 28.37 -12.37 -4.77
C LEU A 194 29.56 -12.33 -5.74
N PHE A 195 29.71 -13.39 -6.55
CA PHE A 195 30.44 -13.33 -7.82
C PHE A 195 29.52 -12.78 -8.90
#